data_AF-A0A8T7BQ98-F1
#
_entry.id   AF-A0A8T7BQ98-F1
#
_cell.length_a   1.000
_cell.length_b   1.000
_cell.length_c   1.000
_cell.angle_alpha   90.00
_cell.angle_beta   90.00
_cell.angle_gamma   90.00
#
_symmetry.space_group_name_H-M   'P 1'
#
loop_
_entity.id
_entity.type
_entity.pdbx_description
1 polymer ?
#
loop_
_entity_poly.entity_id
_entity_poly.type
_entity_poly.pdbx_seq_one_letter_code
_entity_poly.pdbx_strand_id
1 'polypeptide(L)'
;MADDETGELYIGEEGTAVWKFNAMPGQGDQKTAIARVQPDGELTADIEGVSIYHQEDGNGYIVVSSQGSDSFAVYDRQVPHQYRGMFRIRADMDSGIDGVSETDGLDVSSTSLPGFPEGLMVTQDGRNIEPAENQNFKFISWSDIKAALNLP
;
A
#
# COMPACT_ATOMS: atom_id res chain seq x y z
N MET A 1 9.42 -3.21 3.45
CA MET A 1 9.79 -2.16 2.47
C MET A 1 10.93 -1.33 3.02
N ALA A 2 12.05 -1.22 2.30
CA ALA A 2 13.15 -0.35 2.69
C ALA A 2 13.08 0.96 1.87
N ASP A 3 13.28 2.08 2.55
CA ASP A 3 13.34 3.41 1.93
C ASP A 3 14.81 3.82 1.79
N ASP A 4 15.29 3.80 0.56
CA ASP A 4 16.71 4.05 0.24
C ASP A 4 17.11 5.52 0.45
N GLU A 5 16.17 6.47 0.42
CA GLU A 5 16.48 7.90 0.60
C GLU A 5 16.55 8.27 2.08
N THR A 6 15.66 7.73 2.91
CA THR A 6 15.59 8.05 4.35
C THR A 6 16.37 7.08 5.22
N GLY A 7 16.73 5.90 4.69
CA GLY A 7 17.36 4.82 5.46
C GLY A 7 16.42 4.19 6.47
N GLU A 8 15.11 4.21 6.19
CA GLU A 8 14.07 3.65 7.05
C GLU A 8 13.60 2.28 6.53
N LEU A 9 13.23 1.39 7.45
CA LEU A 9 12.69 0.07 7.13
C LEU A 9 11.29 -0.08 7.71
N TYR A 10 10.32 -0.40 6.86
CA TYR A 10 8.93 -0.64 7.20
C TYR A 10 8.60 -2.14 7.17
N ILE A 11 8.08 -2.67 8.28
CA ILE A 11 7.72 -4.08 8.45
C ILE A 11 6.28 -4.17 8.93
N GLY A 12 5.43 -4.90 8.20
CA GLY A 12 4.11 -5.31 8.67
C GLY A 12 4.24 -6.48 9.64
N GLU A 13 3.77 -6.30 10.86
CA GLU A 13 3.49 -7.40 11.80
C GLU A 13 1.98 -7.66 11.73
N GLU A 14 1.58 -8.73 11.04
CA GLU A 14 0.22 -9.01 10.54
C GLU A 14 -0.92 -8.63 11.49
N GLY A 15 -0.84 -9.07 12.75
CA GLY A 15 -1.88 -8.85 13.77
C GLY A 15 -1.66 -7.65 14.69
N THR A 16 -0.69 -6.78 14.40
CA THR A 16 -0.23 -5.75 15.37
C THR A 16 -0.11 -4.36 14.75
N ALA A 17 0.85 -4.15 13.85
CA ALA A 17 1.22 -2.81 13.38
C ALA A 17 2.15 -2.84 12.17
N VAL A 18 2.20 -1.71 11.45
CA VAL A 18 3.34 -1.40 10.60
C VAL A 18 4.39 -0.69 11.45
N TRP A 19 5.56 -1.30 11.55
CA TRP A 19 6.70 -0.80 12.32
C TRP A 19 7.71 -0.12 11.40
N LYS A 20 8.24 1.00 11.88
CA LYS A 20 9.40 1.68 11.31
C LYS A 20 10.64 1.43 12.14
N PHE A 21 11.71 1.02 11.47
CA PHE A 21 13.06 0.82 12.01
C PHE A 21 14.06 1.71 11.26
N ASN A 22 15.24 1.89 11.85
CA ASN A 22 16.41 2.33 11.08
C ASN A 22 16.95 1.14 10.27
N ALA A 23 17.13 1.31 8.96
CA ALA A 23 17.60 0.24 8.07
C ALA A 23 19.13 0.06 8.09
N MET A 24 19.87 1.01 8.67
CA MET A 24 21.33 0.97 8.69
C MET A 24 21.84 -0.09 9.67
N PRO A 25 22.88 -0.86 9.28
CA PRO A 25 23.43 -1.90 10.13
C PRO A 25 23.97 -1.31 11.44
N GLY A 26 23.72 -2.01 12.56
CA GLY A 26 24.23 -1.62 13.87
C GLY A 26 23.47 -0.51 14.59
N GLN A 27 22.33 -0.03 14.05
CA GLN A 27 21.49 0.99 14.69
C GLN A 27 20.49 0.43 15.73
N GLY A 28 20.56 -0.87 16.04
CA GLY A 28 19.70 -1.53 17.03
C GLY A 28 18.33 -1.93 16.47
N ASP A 29 17.41 -2.26 17.38
CA ASP A 29 16.08 -2.82 17.11
C ASP A 29 14.93 -1.89 17.54
N GLN A 30 15.24 -0.63 17.85
CA GLN A 30 14.24 0.35 18.24
C GLN A 30 13.24 0.56 17.09
N LYS A 31 11.96 0.32 17.39
CA LYS A 31 10.86 0.46 16.44
C LYS A 31 9.82 1.47 16.89
N THR A 32 9.24 2.17 15.93
CA THR A 32 8.10 3.07 16.13
C THR A 32 6.95 2.57 15.27
N ALA A 33 5.74 2.47 15.81
CA ALA A 33 4.59 2.13 14.97
C ALA A 33 4.16 3.35 14.16
N ILE A 34 3.89 3.15 12.88
CA ILE A 34 3.34 4.19 11.99
C ILE A 34 1.85 3.97 11.70
N ALA A 35 1.39 2.73 11.84
CA ALA A 35 0.00 2.32 11.65
C ALA A 35 -0.28 1.11 12.55
N ARG A 36 -1.53 0.93 12.98
CA ARG A 36 -1.94 -0.17 13.88
C ARG A 36 -3.18 -0.87 13.37
N VAL A 37 -3.34 -2.13 13.76
CA VAL A 37 -4.62 -2.82 13.61
C VAL A 37 -5.65 -2.27 14.59
N GLN A 38 -6.93 -2.43 14.26
CA GLN A 38 -8.05 -2.11 15.14
C GLN A 38 -7.94 -2.88 16.47
N PRO A 39 -8.34 -2.26 17.60
CA PRO A 39 -8.99 -0.96 17.73
C PRO A 39 -8.03 0.24 17.83
N ASP A 40 -6.71 0.01 17.84
CA ASP A 40 -5.71 1.05 18.11
C ASP A 40 -5.29 1.85 16.85
N GLY A 41 -5.83 1.47 15.69
CA GLY A 41 -5.64 2.15 14.41
C GLY A 41 -6.70 1.71 13.39
N GLU A 42 -6.40 1.97 12.12
CA GLU A 42 -7.35 1.89 11.02
C GLU A 42 -7.34 0.52 10.33
N LEU A 43 -6.24 -0.23 10.45
CA LEU A 43 -6.03 -1.47 9.71
C LEU A 43 -6.88 -2.63 10.28
N THR A 44 -7.39 -3.47 9.39
CA THR A 44 -7.90 -4.79 9.73
C THR A 44 -6.82 -5.82 9.41
N ALA A 45 -6.46 -6.63 10.41
CA ALA A 45 -5.50 -7.72 10.22
C ALA A 45 -6.01 -8.72 9.18
N ASP A 46 -5.15 -9.30 8.34
CA ASP A 46 -3.68 -9.21 8.43
C ASP A 46 -3.09 -8.01 7.67
N ILE A 47 -2.02 -7.45 8.23
CA ILE A 47 -1.15 -6.47 7.56
C ILE A 47 -0.18 -7.22 6.66
N GLU A 48 -0.30 -7.02 5.35
CA GLU A 48 0.50 -7.76 4.37
C GLU A 48 1.47 -6.82 3.63
N GLY A 49 1.34 -6.70 2.30
CA GLY A 49 2.21 -5.88 1.46
C GLY A 49 2.33 -4.44 1.94
N VAL A 50 3.57 -3.95 1.97
CA VAL A 50 3.92 -2.54 2.24
C VAL A 50 4.79 -2.06 1.08
N SER A 51 4.45 -0.93 0.47
CA SER A 51 5.27 -0.28 -0.56
C SER A 51 5.24 1.25 -0.42
N ILE A 52 6.15 1.95 -1.12
CA ILE A 52 6.34 3.40 -1.03
C ILE A 52 6.17 4.04 -2.41
N TYR A 53 5.21 4.95 -2.52
CA TYR A 53 5.11 5.90 -3.63
C TYR A 53 6.04 7.08 -3.35
N HIS A 54 7.11 7.25 -4.12
CA HIS A 54 8.12 8.28 -3.89
C HIS A 54 7.76 9.60 -4.60
N GLN A 55 7.89 10.72 -3.88
CA GLN A 55 7.86 12.07 -4.44
C GLN A 55 9.12 12.83 -4.02
N GLU A 56 9.34 14.00 -4.62
CA GLU A 56 10.50 14.86 -4.34
C GLU A 56 10.61 15.23 -2.84
N ASP A 57 11.84 15.52 -2.40
CA ASP A 57 12.15 15.98 -1.04
C ASP A 57 11.67 15.05 0.10
N GLY A 58 11.71 13.74 -0.13
CA GLY A 58 11.29 12.76 0.87
C GLY A 58 9.77 12.68 1.06
N ASN A 59 8.99 13.39 0.24
CA ASN A 59 7.53 13.27 0.22
C ASN A 59 7.09 11.95 -0.41
N GLY A 60 5.78 11.73 -0.40
CA GLY A 60 5.13 10.57 -0.97
C GLY A 60 4.30 9.82 0.06
N TYR A 61 4.05 8.55 -0.22
CA TYR A 61 3.09 7.76 0.54
C TYR A 61 3.57 6.35 0.82
N ILE A 62 3.19 5.84 1.99
CA ILE A 62 3.30 4.42 2.34
C ILE A 62 1.93 3.79 2.08
N VAL A 63 1.89 2.74 1.27
CA VAL A 63 0.68 1.99 0.94
C VAL A 63 0.75 0.62 1.60
N VAL A 64 -0.32 0.24 2.30
CA VAL A 64 -0.38 -0.97 3.14
C VAL A 64 -1.60 -1.79 2.75
N SER A 65 -1.42 -3.08 2.45
CA SER A 65 -2.52 -4.04 2.32
C SER A 65 -3.09 -4.33 3.71
N SER A 66 -4.38 -4.03 3.89
CA SER A 66 -5.20 -4.46 5.03
C SER A 66 -6.06 -5.63 4.56
N GLN A 67 -5.46 -6.82 4.56
CA GLN A 67 -5.98 -8.00 3.88
C GLN A 67 -7.36 -8.40 4.42
N GLY A 68 -7.55 -8.42 5.75
CA GLY A 68 -8.82 -8.85 6.33
C GLY A 68 -10.01 -7.92 6.08
N SER A 69 -9.80 -6.81 5.37
CA SER A 69 -10.90 -5.93 4.92
C SER A 69 -10.87 -5.64 3.41
N ASP A 70 -10.05 -6.36 2.64
CA ASP A 70 -9.86 -6.20 1.20
C ASP A 70 -9.59 -4.74 0.80
N SER A 71 -8.70 -4.06 1.54
CA SER A 71 -8.49 -2.63 1.36
C SER A 71 -7.04 -2.21 1.52
N PHE A 72 -6.74 -1.01 1.02
CA PHE A 72 -5.40 -0.45 0.96
C PHE A 72 -5.36 0.88 1.69
N ALA A 73 -4.62 0.94 2.79
CA ALA A 73 -4.46 2.15 3.58
C ALA A 73 -3.27 2.96 3.07
N VAL A 74 -3.41 4.28 3.06
CA VAL A 74 -2.39 5.23 2.60
C VAL A 74 -2.00 6.15 3.74
N TYR A 75 -0.71 6.28 3.99
CA TYR A 75 -0.11 7.16 5.00
C TYR A 75 0.92 8.07 4.33
N ASP A 76 1.12 9.27 4.85
CA ASP A 76 2.25 10.10 4.42
C ASP A 76 3.58 9.38 4.69
N ARG A 77 4.51 9.48 3.75
CA ARG A 77 5.86 8.94 3.91
C ARG A 77 6.64 9.69 5.00
N GLN A 78 6.44 11.00 5.12
CA GLN A 78 7.10 11.81 6.13
C GLN A 78 6.48 11.63 7.51
N VAL A 79 7.30 11.75 8.56
CA VAL A 79 6.84 11.82 9.95
C VAL A 79 5.87 13.01 10.11
N PRO A 80 4.71 12.84 10.77
CA PRO A 80 4.33 11.74 11.66
C PRO A 80 3.59 10.56 11.00
N HIS A 81 3.72 10.35 9.70
CA HIS A 81 3.03 9.30 8.93
C HIS A 81 1.51 9.43 9.00
N GLN A 82 1.01 10.63 8.68
CA GLN A 82 -0.42 10.93 8.79
C GLN A 82 -1.24 10.00 7.89
N TYR A 83 -2.29 9.39 8.44
CA TYR A 83 -3.25 8.61 7.68
C TYR A 83 -4.00 9.50 6.67
N ARG A 84 -4.00 9.08 5.40
CA ARG A 84 -4.61 9.79 4.27
C ARG A 84 -5.93 9.20 3.83
N GLY A 85 -6.25 7.99 4.28
CA GLY A 85 -7.47 7.30 3.91
C GLY A 85 -7.19 5.87 3.44
N MET A 86 -8.26 5.18 3.07
CA MET A 86 -8.22 3.80 2.66
C MET A 86 -9.20 3.57 1.52
N PHE A 87 -8.80 2.78 0.54
CA PHE A 87 -9.61 2.49 -0.65
C PHE A 87 -9.73 0.99 -0.89
N ARG A 88 -10.69 0.63 -1.73
CA ARG A 88 -10.89 -0.74 -2.24
C ARG A 88 -10.93 -0.70 -3.75
N ILE A 89 -10.41 -1.74 -4.38
CA ILE A 89 -10.50 -1.91 -5.83
C ILE A 89 -11.79 -2.69 -6.12
N ARG A 90 -12.73 -2.04 -6.79
CA ARG A 90 -13.99 -2.63 -7.21
C ARG A 90 -13.90 -3.11 -8.65
N ALA A 91 -14.79 -4.02 -9.03
CA ALA A 91 -14.87 -4.52 -10.39
C ALA A 91 -15.15 -3.39 -11.38
N ASP A 92 -14.44 -3.42 -12.50
CA ASP A 92 -14.73 -2.66 -13.71
C ASP A 92 -15.45 -3.59 -14.70
N MET A 93 -16.78 -3.57 -14.65
CA MET A 93 -17.63 -4.41 -15.49
C MET A 93 -17.56 -4.05 -16.97
N ASP A 94 -17.17 -2.82 -17.32
CA ASP A 94 -17.07 -2.38 -18.72
C ASP A 94 -15.82 -2.98 -19.38
N SER A 95 -14.73 -3.11 -18.61
CA SER A 95 -13.49 -3.76 -19.05
C SER A 95 -13.46 -5.27 -18.77
N GLY A 96 -14.46 -5.81 -18.07
CA GLY A 96 -14.50 -7.22 -17.65
C GLY A 96 -13.40 -7.58 -16.66
N ILE A 97 -13.03 -6.65 -15.78
CA ILE A 97 -12.00 -6.84 -14.75
C ILE A 97 -12.68 -6.87 -13.39
N ASP A 98 -12.39 -7.88 -12.59
CA ASP A 98 -12.95 -8.01 -11.25
C ASP A 98 -12.29 -7.08 -10.22
N GLY A 99 -12.83 -7.12 -9.00
CA GLY A 99 -12.22 -6.41 -7.87
C GLY A 99 -10.96 -7.11 -7.37
N VAL A 100 -10.43 -6.60 -6.25
CA VAL A 100 -9.30 -7.24 -5.57
C VAL A 100 -9.72 -7.63 -4.17
N SER A 101 -9.35 -8.84 -3.75
CA SER A 101 -9.59 -9.36 -2.40
C SER A 101 -8.43 -10.26 -1.96
N GLU A 102 -8.31 -10.47 -0.65
CA GLU A 102 -7.30 -11.33 -0.03
C GLU A 102 -5.86 -11.01 -0.50
N THR A 103 -5.54 -9.72 -0.66
CA THR A 103 -4.22 -9.30 -1.14
C THR A 103 -3.11 -9.64 -0.16
N ASP A 104 -2.15 -10.44 -0.61
CA ASP A 104 -0.84 -10.57 0.02
C ASP A 104 0.07 -9.38 -0.38
N GLY A 105 0.69 -9.44 -1.56
CA GLY A 105 1.69 -8.48 -2.01
C GLY A 105 1.12 -7.32 -2.84
N LEU A 106 1.72 -6.13 -2.65
CA LEU A 106 1.54 -4.96 -3.52
C LEU A 106 2.89 -4.29 -3.78
N ASP A 107 2.98 -3.57 -4.90
CA ASP A 107 4.08 -2.65 -5.17
C ASP A 107 3.57 -1.37 -5.85
N VAL A 108 4.31 -0.27 -5.68
CA VAL A 108 3.91 1.05 -6.18
C VAL A 108 5.11 1.74 -6.83
N SER A 109 4.87 2.34 -8.00
CA SER A 109 5.85 3.21 -8.65
C SER A 109 5.23 4.58 -8.98
N SER A 110 5.99 5.64 -8.72
CA SER A 110 5.69 7.01 -9.18
C SER A 110 6.27 7.34 -10.56
N THR A 111 6.94 6.37 -11.19
CA THR A 111 7.53 6.56 -12.52
C THR A 111 6.43 6.65 -13.57
N SER A 112 6.46 7.70 -14.39
CA SER A 112 5.57 7.81 -15.56
C SER A 112 5.80 6.65 -16.53
N LEU A 113 4.74 5.89 -16.82
CA LEU A 113 4.74 4.76 -17.75
C LEU A 113 3.67 4.98 -18.84
N PRO A 114 3.78 4.32 -20.01
CA PRO A 114 2.74 4.40 -21.04
C PRO A 114 1.37 3.99 -20.48
N GLY A 115 0.39 4.89 -20.53
CA GLY A 115 -0.95 4.69 -19.94
C GLY A 115 -1.06 5.06 -18.46
N PHE A 116 0.05 5.28 -17.75
CA PHE A 116 0.12 5.58 -16.32
C PHE A 116 1.06 6.78 -16.07
N PRO A 117 0.64 8.01 -16.42
CA PRO A 117 1.52 9.18 -16.39
C PRO A 117 1.97 9.58 -14.97
N GLU A 118 1.21 9.23 -13.93
CA GLU A 118 1.58 9.42 -12.52
C GLU A 118 2.12 8.12 -11.87
N GLY A 119 2.42 7.10 -12.69
CA GLY A 119 2.76 5.77 -12.23
C GLY A 119 1.54 4.94 -11.84
N LEU A 120 1.80 3.79 -11.21
CA LEU A 120 0.77 2.81 -10.88
C LEU A 120 1.09 2.00 -9.62
N MET A 121 0.05 1.42 -9.05
CA MET A 121 0.13 0.35 -8.07
C MET A 121 -0.18 -0.98 -8.75
N VAL A 122 0.63 -2.01 -8.46
CA VAL A 122 0.34 -3.40 -8.79
C VAL A 122 -0.04 -4.11 -7.50
N THR A 123 -1.11 -4.90 -7.53
CA THR A 123 -1.54 -5.68 -6.36
C THR A 123 -1.95 -7.08 -6.76
N GLN A 124 -1.62 -8.06 -5.93
CA GLN A 124 -2.14 -9.42 -6.09
C GLN A 124 -3.64 -9.43 -5.75
N ASP A 125 -4.37 -10.30 -6.43
CA ASP A 125 -5.74 -10.67 -6.06
C ASP A 125 -5.83 -12.16 -5.78
N GLY A 126 -6.23 -12.47 -4.55
CA GLY A 126 -6.40 -13.82 -4.04
C GLY A 126 -7.60 -14.55 -4.65
N ARG A 127 -8.59 -13.81 -5.18
CA ARG A 127 -9.82 -14.39 -5.76
C ARG A 127 -10.20 -13.73 -7.09
N ASN A 128 -9.54 -14.20 -8.14
CA ASN A 128 -9.81 -13.78 -9.51
C ASN A 128 -11.08 -14.47 -10.06
N ILE A 129 -12.17 -13.72 -10.22
CA ILE A 129 -13.52 -14.27 -10.49
C ILE A 129 -14.15 -13.88 -11.82
N GLU A 130 -13.57 -12.93 -12.57
CA GLU A 130 -14.09 -12.52 -13.89
C GLU A 130 -12.98 -12.54 -14.96
N PRO A 131 -12.84 -13.63 -15.73
CA PRO A 131 -13.45 -14.95 -15.50
C PRO A 131 -12.86 -15.66 -14.27
N ALA A 132 -13.56 -16.66 -13.76
CA ALA A 132 -13.07 -17.47 -12.63
C ALA A 132 -11.80 -18.25 -13.03
N GLU A 133 -10.67 -17.82 -12.49
CA GLU A 133 -9.34 -18.34 -12.82
C GLU A 133 -8.45 -18.39 -11.56
N ASN A 134 -7.18 -18.74 -11.75
CA ASN A 134 -6.19 -18.64 -10.68
C ASN A 134 -5.92 -17.17 -10.33
N GLN A 135 -5.30 -16.97 -9.16
CA GLN A 135 -4.80 -15.68 -8.71
C GLN A 135 -3.94 -14.98 -9.78
N ASN A 136 -4.04 -13.66 -9.83
CA ASN A 136 -3.29 -12.82 -10.75
C ASN A 136 -2.95 -11.46 -10.08
N PHE A 137 -2.63 -10.45 -10.89
CA PHE A 137 -2.32 -9.10 -10.44
C PHE A 137 -3.16 -8.06 -11.18
N LYS A 138 -3.53 -6.99 -10.48
CA LYS A 138 -4.28 -5.86 -11.01
C LYS A 138 -3.41 -4.60 -11.03
N PHE A 139 -3.56 -3.79 -12.08
CA PHE A 139 -2.79 -2.56 -12.29
C PHE A 139 -3.71 -1.36 -12.09
N ILE A 140 -3.40 -0.53 -11.11
CA ILE A 140 -4.24 0.59 -10.71
C ILE A 140 -3.48 1.89 -10.96
N SER A 141 -4.07 2.79 -11.73
CA SER A 141 -3.45 4.10 -11.97
C SER A 141 -3.33 4.87 -10.66
N TRP A 142 -2.15 5.46 -10.41
CA TRP A 142 -1.97 6.29 -9.23
C TRP A 142 -2.89 7.52 -9.23
N SER A 143 -3.21 8.05 -10.42
CA SER A 143 -4.17 9.16 -10.56
C SER A 143 -5.54 8.85 -9.96
N ASP A 144 -6.00 7.60 -10.09
CA ASP A 144 -7.31 7.17 -9.62
C ASP A 144 -7.31 7.03 -8.09
N ILE A 145 -6.19 6.53 -7.53
CA ILE A 145 -5.98 6.47 -6.07
C ILE A 145 -5.96 7.89 -5.48
N LYS A 146 -5.21 8.81 -6.10
CA LYS A 146 -5.17 10.23 -5.68
C LYS A 146 -6.56 10.86 -5.71
N ALA A 147 -7.31 10.65 -6.79
CA ALA A 147 -8.67 11.17 -6.92
C ALA A 147 -9.61 10.59 -5.87
N ALA A 148 -9.55 9.27 -5.63
CA ALA A 148 -10.40 8.59 -4.65
C ALA A 148 -10.18 9.08 -3.22
N LEU A 149 -8.94 9.40 -2.85
CA LEU A 149 -8.57 9.86 -1.51
C LEU A 149 -8.41 11.38 -1.37
N ASN A 150 -8.61 12.14 -2.45
CA ASN A 150 -8.33 13.58 -2.52
C ASN A 150 -6.91 13.92 -2.05
N LEU A 151 -5.92 13.16 -2.53
CA LEU A 151 -4.51 13.44 -2.28
C LEU A 151 -4.06 14.67 -3.09
N PRO A 152 -3.14 15.49 -2.55
CA PRO A 152 -2.60 16.66 -3.24
C PRO A 152 -1.84 16.33 -4.54
#